data_AF-A0A2S9QEU7-F1
#
_entry.id   AF-A0A2S9QEU7-F1
#
_cell.length_a   1.000
_cell.length_b   1.000
_cell.length_c   1.000
_cell.angle_alpha   90.00
_cell.angle_beta   90.00
_cell.angle_gamma   90.00
#
_symmetry.space_group_name_H-M   'P 1'
#
loop_
_entity.id
_entity.type
_entity.pdbx_description
1 polymer ?
#
loop_
_entity_poly.entity_id
_entity_poly.type
_entity_poly.pdbx_seq_one_letter_code
_entity_poly.pdbx_strand_id
1 'polypeptide(L)'
;MNFMPLPDRDPTPRERAYLTALEAGELRPSISGQAGHMCRKFGWCEAVFQLPDGSRKTRSELPSQMDSIAVIKAGYRAIGYCLTPRGRAALAKPAANK
;
A
#
# COMPACT_ATOMS: atom_id res chain seq x y z
N MET A 1 -8.36 7.11 16.83
CA MET A 1 -8.18 7.98 15.65
C MET A 1 -9.34 7.69 14.70
N ASN A 2 -10.29 8.61 14.55
CA ASN A 2 -11.40 8.45 13.60
C ASN A 2 -10.82 8.45 12.17
N PHE A 3 -10.78 7.27 11.54
CA PHE A 3 -10.52 7.12 10.12
C PHE A 3 -11.76 7.62 9.36
N MET A 4 -11.90 8.93 9.19
CA MET A 4 -12.82 9.43 8.18
C MET A 4 -12.31 8.94 6.82
N PRO A 5 -13.10 8.18 6.05
CA PRO A 5 -12.71 7.78 4.71
C PRO A 5 -12.50 9.06 3.91
N LEU A 6 -11.27 9.29 3.43
CA LEU A 6 -11.01 10.40 2.54
C LEU A 6 -11.91 10.27 1.31
N PRO A 7 -12.43 11.38 0.78
CA PRO A 7 -13.22 11.35 -0.45
C PRO A 7 -12.42 10.65 -1.54
N ASP A 8 -13.07 9.74 -2.27
CA ASP A 8 -12.44 9.05 -3.38
C ASP A 8 -12.00 10.06 -4.43
N ARG A 9 -10.77 9.96 -4.88
CA ARG A 9 -10.20 10.85 -5.91
C ARG A 9 -9.30 10.05 -6.82
N ASP A 10 -8.94 10.64 -7.95
CA ASP A 10 -7.95 10.04 -8.83
C ASP A 10 -6.53 10.31 -8.32
N PRO A 11 -5.59 9.37 -8.52
CA PRO A 11 -4.19 9.55 -8.17
C PRO A 11 -3.56 10.66 -9.01
N THR A 12 -2.76 11.51 -8.35
CA THR A 12 -1.90 12.49 -9.04
C THR A 12 -0.84 11.76 -9.90
N PRO A 13 -0.17 12.44 -10.85
CA PRO A 13 0.87 11.80 -11.67
C PRO A 13 1.97 11.11 -10.85
N ARG A 14 2.39 11.72 -9.73
CA ARG A 14 3.44 11.16 -8.86
C ARG A 14 2.97 9.93 -8.08
N GLU A 15 1.71 9.92 -7.64
CA GLU A 15 1.10 8.76 -6.98
C GLU A 15 0.84 7.64 -7.98
N ARG A 16 0.39 7.97 -9.20
CA ARG A 16 0.24 7.01 -10.29
C ARG A 16 1.56 6.34 -10.61
N ALA A 17 2.66 7.10 -10.75
CA ALA A 17 4.00 6.54 -10.95
C ALA A 17 4.41 5.58 -9.81
N TYR A 18 4.11 5.93 -8.56
CA TYR A 18 4.34 5.05 -7.42
C TYR A 18 3.51 3.77 -7.50
N LEU A 19 2.21 3.86 -7.82
CA LEU A 19 1.33 2.71 -7.98
C LEU A 19 1.76 1.82 -9.17
N THR A 20 2.17 2.40 -10.30
CA THR A 20 2.69 1.67 -11.46
C THR A 20 3.98 0.93 -11.13
N ALA A 21 4.87 1.52 -10.33
CA ALA A 21 6.07 0.83 -9.85
C ALA A 21 5.71 -0.39 -8.99
N LEU A 22 4.71 -0.25 -8.10
CA LEU A 22 4.18 -1.39 -7.33
C LEU A 22 3.55 -2.47 -8.23
N GLU A 23 2.85 -2.09 -9.30
CA GLU A 23 2.28 -3.01 -10.29
C GLU A 23 3.36 -3.81 -11.02
N ALA A 24 4.49 -3.17 -11.35
CA ALA A 24 5.66 -3.80 -11.95
C ALA A 24 6.43 -4.74 -10.99
N GLY A 25 6.00 -4.85 -9.72
CA GLY A 25 6.61 -5.72 -8.71
C GLY A 25 7.70 -5.05 -7.86
N GLU A 26 7.93 -3.75 -8.01
CA GLU A 26 8.89 -3.01 -7.17
C GLU A 26 8.29 -2.80 -5.76
N LEU A 27 8.62 -3.67 -4.81
CA LEU A 27 8.05 -3.62 -3.45
C LEU A 27 8.39 -2.34 -2.67
N ARG A 28 9.49 -1.68 -3.00
CA ARG A 28 9.93 -0.42 -2.35
C ARG A 28 10.30 0.62 -3.40
N PRO A 29 9.30 1.26 -4.04
CA PRO A 29 9.57 2.29 -5.03
C PRO A 29 10.41 3.41 -4.42
N SER A 30 11.45 3.84 -5.13
CA SER A 30 12.30 4.97 -4.72
C SER A 30 11.51 6.28 -4.49
N ILE A 31 10.33 6.39 -5.11
CA ILE A 31 9.37 7.50 -5.01
C ILE A 31 8.59 7.50 -3.66
N SER A 32 9.14 6.87 -2.61
CA SER A 32 8.51 6.49 -1.33
C SER A 32 8.19 7.63 -0.35
N GLY A 33 8.31 8.90 -0.77
CA GLY A 33 7.97 10.07 0.05
C GLY A 33 6.45 10.31 0.19
N GLN A 34 6.03 11.55 -0.05
CA GLN A 34 4.62 11.96 0.09
C GLN A 34 3.66 11.12 -0.77
N ALA A 35 4.08 10.70 -1.98
CA ALA A 35 3.28 9.85 -2.85
C ALA A 35 2.95 8.49 -2.21
N GLY A 36 3.94 7.81 -1.64
CA GLY A 36 3.73 6.54 -0.93
C GLY A 36 2.90 6.71 0.35
N HIS A 37 3.05 7.83 1.07
CA HIS A 37 2.17 8.15 2.20
C HIS A 37 0.71 8.29 1.75
N MET A 38 0.45 9.07 0.70
CA MET A 38 -0.90 9.30 0.20
C MET A 38 -1.53 8.03 -0.37
N CYS A 39 -0.78 7.23 -1.14
CA CYS A 39 -1.28 5.94 -1.67
C CYS A 39 -1.77 5.01 -0.55
N ARG A 40 -1.09 4.96 0.59
CA ARG A 40 -1.53 4.21 1.78
C ARG A 40 -2.77 4.85 2.41
N LYS A 41 -2.78 6.18 2.54
CA LYS A 41 -3.89 6.95 3.14
C LYS A 41 -5.20 6.77 2.38
N PHE A 42 -5.15 6.65 1.05
CA PHE A 42 -6.30 6.35 0.19
C PHE A 42 -6.57 4.84 0.00
N GLY A 43 -5.79 3.96 0.64
CA GLY A 43 -5.97 2.51 0.56
C GLY A 43 -5.66 1.91 -0.81
N TRP A 44 -4.84 2.57 -1.63
CA TRP A 44 -4.42 2.06 -2.95
C TRP A 44 -3.28 1.06 -2.85
N CYS A 45 -2.47 1.14 -1.79
CA CYS A 45 -1.46 0.14 -1.48
C CYS A 45 -1.49 -0.25 -0.02
N GLU A 46 -1.01 -1.45 0.26
CA GLU A 46 -0.91 -2.00 1.60
C GLU A 46 0.46 -2.60 1.85
N ALA A 47 0.84 -2.71 3.12
CA ALA A 47 2.14 -3.24 3.51
C ALA A 47 2.21 -4.75 3.25
N VAL A 48 3.38 -5.19 2.78
CA VAL A 48 3.74 -6.61 2.66
C VAL A 48 4.75 -6.93 3.75
N PHE A 49 4.47 -8.00 4.48
CA PHE A 49 5.28 -8.52 5.57
C PHE A 49 5.88 -9.86 5.18
N GLN A 50 7.12 -10.07 5.56
CA GLN A 50 7.76 -11.37 5.56
C GLN A 50 7.63 -11.99 6.96
N LEU A 51 7.11 -13.21 7.01
CA LEU A 51 6.97 -14.01 8.22
C LEU A 51 8.29 -14.72 8.56
N PRO A 52 8.44 -15.26 9.79
CA PRO A 52 9.67 -15.96 10.20
C PRO A 52 9.94 -17.24 9.40
N ASP A 53 8.90 -17.85 8.83
CA ASP A 53 8.99 -19.00 7.92
C ASP A 53 9.42 -18.62 6.50
N GLY A 54 9.66 -17.33 6.23
CA GLY A 54 10.05 -16.80 4.93
C GLY A 54 8.87 -16.50 3.99
N SER A 55 7.64 -16.88 4.35
CA SER A 55 6.44 -16.60 3.57
C SER A 55 6.11 -15.10 3.58
N ARG A 56 5.28 -14.66 2.62
CA ARG A 56 4.85 -13.26 2.48
C ARG A 56 3.36 -13.15 2.72
N LYS A 57 2.95 -12.16 3.51
CA LYS A 57 1.56 -11.79 3.73
C LYS A 57 1.37 -10.29 3.62
N THR A 58 0.26 -9.88 3.04
CA THR A 58 -0.20 -8.50 3.00
C THR A 58 -0.88 -8.12 4.32
N ARG A 59 -1.06 -6.82 4.57
CA ARG A 59 -1.71 -6.33 5.79
C ARG A 59 -3.14 -6.87 5.94
N SER A 60 -3.88 -7.02 4.84
CA SER A 60 -5.24 -7.55 4.80
C SER A 60 -5.33 -9.06 5.09
N GLU A 61 -4.24 -9.80 4.88
CA GLU A 61 -4.13 -11.23 5.21
C GLU A 61 -3.71 -11.51 6.66
N LEU A 62 -3.32 -10.46 7.41
CA LEU A 62 -3.00 -10.56 8.82
C LEU A 62 -4.28 -10.51 9.67
N PRO A 63 -4.28 -11.11 10.88
CA PRO A 63 -5.41 -10.99 11.80
C PRO A 63 -5.75 -9.52 12.07
N SER A 64 -7.04 -9.18 12.02
CA SER A 64 -7.52 -7.79 12.12
C SER A 64 -7.11 -7.09 13.42
N GLN A 65 -6.93 -7.85 14.50
CA GLN A 65 -6.50 -7.35 15.81
C GLN A 65 -4.97 -7.23 15.96
N MET A 66 -4.20 -7.59 14.94
CA MET A 66 -2.75 -7.56 15.01
C MET A 66 -2.26 -6.12 14.82
N ASP A 67 -2.02 -5.41 15.91
CA ASP A 67 -1.43 -4.07 15.88
C ASP A 67 0.08 -4.10 15.54
N SER A 68 0.70 -2.93 15.42
CA SER A 68 2.12 -2.81 15.10
C SER A 68 3.03 -3.50 16.12
N ILE A 69 2.64 -3.56 17.40
CA ILE A 69 3.41 -4.21 18.46
C ILE A 69 3.33 -5.72 18.28
N ALA A 70 2.13 -6.25 18.01
CA ALA A 70 1.92 -7.67 17.74
C ALA A 70 2.70 -8.13 16.50
N VAL A 71 2.74 -7.31 15.43
CA VAL A 71 3.56 -7.56 14.23
C VAL A 71 5.05 -7.71 14.58
N ILE A 72 5.59 -6.80 15.40
CA ILE A 72 6.99 -6.86 15.84
C ILE A 72 7.24 -8.07 16.73
N LYS A 73 6.35 -8.33 17.71
CA LYS A 73 6.46 -9.49 18.62
C LYS A 73 6.40 -10.82 17.88
N ALA A 74 5.63 -10.91 16.80
CA ALA A 74 5.56 -12.09 15.95
C ALA A 74 6.78 -12.24 15.00
N GLY A 75 7.72 -11.28 15.01
CA GLY A 75 8.93 -11.31 14.19
C GLY A 75 8.71 -10.93 12.73
N TYR A 76 7.59 -10.30 12.40
CA TYR A 76 7.25 -9.99 11.01
C TYR A 76 8.01 -8.76 10.52
N ARG A 77 8.60 -8.85 9.33
CA ARG A 77 9.38 -7.76 8.74
C ARG A 77 8.62 -7.10 7.61
N ALA A 78 8.39 -5.80 7.68
CA ALA A 78 7.83 -5.05 6.56
C ALA A 78 8.84 -5.01 5.41
N ILE A 79 8.55 -5.72 4.32
CA ILE A 79 9.44 -5.81 3.16
C ILE A 79 9.09 -4.80 2.06
N GLY A 80 7.89 -4.22 2.10
CA GLY A 80 7.48 -3.20 1.13
C GLY A 80 5.98 -3.04 1.07
N TYR A 81 5.48 -2.74 -0.13
CA TYR A 81 4.07 -2.51 -0.40
C TYR A 81 3.63 -3.24 -1.67
N CYS A 82 2.33 -3.48 -1.78
CA CYS A 82 1.71 -3.98 -3.00
C CYS A 82 0.39 -3.23 -3.26
N LEU A 83 -0.11 -3.35 -4.49
CA LEU A 83 -1.40 -2.78 -4.86
C LEU A 83 -2.56 -3.55 -4.24
N THR A 84 -3.49 -2.82 -3.66
CA THR A 84 -4.81 -3.35 -3.30
C THR A 84 -5.69 -3.43 -4.56
N PRO A 85 -6.83 -4.14 -4.52
CA PRO A 85 -7.82 -4.07 -5.60
C PRO A 85 -8.25 -2.63 -5.93
N ARG A 86 -8.35 -1.77 -4.90
CA ARG A 86 -8.66 -0.34 -5.07
C ARG A 86 -7.55 0.41 -5.80
N GLY A 87 -6.28 0.10 -5.52
CA GLY A 87 -5.15 0.70 -6.23
C GLY A 87 -5.10 0.33 -7.71
N ARG A 88 -5.39 -0.94 -8.04
CA ARG A 88 -5.50 -1.39 -9.44
C ARG A 88 -6.64 -0.67 -10.17
N ALA A 89 -7.80 -0.53 -9.52
CA ALA A 89 -8.91 0.25 -10.08
C ALA A 89 -8.55 1.73 -10.29
N ALA A 90 -7.77 2.33 -9.38
CA ALA A 90 -7.31 3.71 -9.52
C ALA A 90 -6.32 3.90 -10.68
N LEU A 91 -5.51 2.89 -11.01
CA LEU A 91 -4.63 2.89 -12.18
C LEU A 91 -5.40 2.74 -13.50
N ALA A 92 -6.45 1.92 -13.51
CA ALA A 92 -7.26 1.64 -14.70
C ALA A 92 -8.05 2.87 -15.19
N LYS A 93 -8.34 3.84 -14.31
CA LYS A 93 -8.96 5.10 -14.73
C LYS A 93 -7.98 5.89 -15.61
N PRO A 94 -8.41 6.47 -16.74
CA PRO A 94 -7.56 7.36 -17.51
C PRO A 94 -7.06 8.49 -16.61
N ALA A 95 -5.79 8.89 -16.75
CA ALA A 95 -5.27 10.05 -16.03
C ALA A 95 -6.15 11.24 -16.40
N ALA A 96 -6.79 11.89 -15.42
CA ALA A 96 -7.63 13.04 -15.66
C ALA A 96 -6.73 14.14 -16.27
N ASN A 97 -6.84 14.30 -17.59
CA ASN A 97 -6.22 15.39 -18.32
C ASN A 97 -6.90 16.67 -17.83
N LYS A 98 -6.15 17.52 -17.11
CA LYS A 98 -6.55 18.90 -16.83
C LYS A 98 -5.62 19.82 -17.58
#